data_AF-A0A9X7I4D3-F1
#
_entry.id   AF-A0A9X7I4D3-F1
#
_cell.length_a   1.000
_cell.length_b   1.000
_cell.length_c   1.000
_cell.angle_alpha   90.00
_cell.angle_beta   90.00
_cell.angle_gamma   90.00
#
_symmetry.space_group_name_H-M   'P 1'
#
loop_
_entity.id
_entity.type
_entity.pdbx_description
1 polymer ?
#
loop_
_entity_poly.entity_id
_entity_poly.type
_entity_poly.pdbx_seq_one_letter_code
_entity_poly.pdbx_strand_id
1 'polypeptide(L)'
;MQSCTSTQIQTIQNQAAAMASTCHASGFAAIVYEPIAYFDDLKACSSIARPLGIYPSQGAAILACKSFINSISDGLKEWAAYSVTHAG
;
A
#
# COMPACT_ATOMS: atom_id res chain seq x y z
N MET A 1 9.26 -10.45 -47.44
CA MET A 1 8.23 -9.74 -46.64
C MET A 1 8.34 -9.98 -45.12
N GLN A 2 9.44 -10.54 -44.58
CA GLN A 2 9.58 -10.82 -43.13
C GLN A 2 10.17 -9.67 -42.28
N SER A 3 10.86 -8.71 -42.90
CA SER A 3 11.58 -7.63 -42.20
C SER A 3 10.64 -6.62 -41.51
N CYS A 4 9.49 -6.33 -42.12
CA CYS A 4 8.52 -5.35 -41.63
C CYS A 4 7.86 -5.81 -40.32
N THR A 5 7.56 -7.12 -40.23
CA THR A 5 6.90 -7.73 -39.07
C THR A 5 7.81 -7.78 -37.85
N SER A 6 9.10 -8.11 -38.05
CA SER A 6 10.09 -8.14 -36.96
C SER A 6 10.30 -6.77 -36.33
N THR A 7 10.38 -5.72 -37.16
CA THR A 7 10.52 -4.33 -36.70
C THR A 7 9.31 -3.85 -35.89
N GLN A 8 8.09 -4.24 -36.30
CA GLN A 8 6.86 -3.91 -35.57
C GLN A 8 6.79 -4.62 -34.22
N ILE A 9 7.16 -5.90 -34.14
CA ILE A 9 7.19 -6.67 -32.88
C ILE A 9 8.18 -6.05 -31.90
N GLN A 10 9.39 -5.71 -32.36
CA GLN A 10 10.40 -5.07 -31.51
C GLN A 10 9.92 -3.71 -30.99
N THR A 11 9.21 -2.93 -31.81
CA THR A 11 8.65 -1.64 -31.42
C THR A 11 7.59 -1.81 -30.31
N ILE A 12 6.69 -2.78 -30.44
CA ILE A 12 5.66 -3.08 -29.44
C ILE A 12 6.30 -3.51 -28.12
N GLN A 13 7.33 -4.37 -28.17
CA GLN A 13 8.06 -4.82 -26.98
C GLN A 13 8.76 -3.65 -26.27
N ASN A 14 9.39 -2.75 -27.03
CA ASN A 14 10.03 -1.56 -26.47
C ASN A 14 9.02 -0.60 -25.83
N GLN A 15 7.83 -0.44 -26.43
CA GLN A 15 6.75 0.35 -25.85
C GLN A 15 6.19 -0.29 -24.57
N ALA A 16 6.01 -1.61 -24.55
CA ALA A 16 5.57 -2.34 -23.35
C ALA A 16 6.60 -2.23 -22.22
N ALA A 17 7.90 -2.35 -22.52
CA ALA A 17 8.97 -2.17 -21.56
C ALA A 17 9.05 -0.73 -21.03
N ALA A 18 8.85 0.27 -21.90
CA ALA A 18 8.78 1.67 -21.49
C ALA A 18 7.58 1.94 -20.56
N MET A 19 6.39 1.42 -20.89
CA MET A 19 5.19 1.55 -20.04
C MET A 19 5.38 0.86 -18.68
N ALA A 20 5.99 -0.32 -18.67
CA ALA A 20 6.34 -1.03 -17.44
C ALA A 20 7.46 -0.32 -16.65
N SER A 21 8.39 0.36 -17.30
CA SER A 21 9.41 1.15 -16.62
C SER A 21 8.86 2.46 -16.05
N THR A 22 7.78 2.99 -16.62
CA THR A 22 7.08 4.18 -16.08
C THR A 22 6.08 3.85 -14.99
N CYS A 23 5.80 2.57 -14.70
CA CYS A 23 5.03 2.19 -13.51
C CYS A 23 5.92 2.25 -12.25
N HIS A 24 6.51 3.41 -11.99
CA HIS A 24 6.70 3.78 -10.59
C HIS A 24 5.32 3.66 -9.94
N ALA A 25 5.21 2.89 -8.85
CA ALA A 25 3.97 2.76 -8.12
C ALA A 25 3.65 4.09 -7.43
N SER A 26 3.30 5.11 -8.22
CA SER A 26 2.80 6.38 -7.74
C SER A 26 1.47 6.10 -7.04
N GLY A 27 1.40 6.41 -5.76
CA GLY A 27 0.21 6.11 -4.98
C GLY A 27 0.37 6.49 -3.53
N PHE A 28 -0.45 5.90 -2.68
CA PHE A 28 -0.49 6.16 -1.26
C PHE A 28 -0.22 4.86 -0.50
N ALA A 29 0.92 4.82 0.20
CA ALA A 29 1.26 3.72 1.09
C ALA A 29 0.38 3.79 2.33
N ALA A 30 -0.30 2.69 2.64
CA ALA A 30 -1.10 2.55 3.84
C ALA A 30 -0.37 1.69 4.86
N ILE A 31 -0.21 2.21 6.09
CA ILE A 31 0.39 1.50 7.21
C ILE A 31 -0.57 1.60 8.40
N VAL A 32 -0.85 0.46 9.04
CA VAL A 32 -1.56 0.41 10.32
C VAL A 32 -0.55 0.06 11.41
N TYR A 33 -0.61 0.76 12.54
CA TYR A 33 0.07 0.38 13.77
C TYR A 33 -0.86 -0.54 14.54
N GLU A 34 -0.69 -1.84 14.33
CA GLU A 34 -1.53 -2.88 14.91
C GLU A 34 -1.12 -3.09 16.39
N PRO A 35 -2.03 -2.84 17.35
CA PRO A 35 -1.78 -3.05 18.77
C PRO A 35 -1.58 -4.53 19.10
N ILE A 36 -0.48 -4.86 19.78
CA ILE A 36 -0.10 -6.24 20.12
C ILE A 36 -0.11 -6.53 21.63
N ALA A 37 0.09 -5.52 22.46
CA ALA A 37 0.11 -5.68 23.90
C ALA A 37 -0.22 -4.35 24.58
N TYR A 38 -1.12 -4.39 25.56
CA TYR A 38 -1.48 -3.24 26.38
C TYR A 38 -0.82 -3.35 27.76
N PHE A 39 -0.25 -2.23 28.22
CA PHE A 39 0.49 -2.13 29.47
C PHE A 39 -0.24 -1.18 30.41
N ASP A 40 -0.96 -1.74 31.38
CA ASP A 40 -1.83 -0.98 32.29
C ASP A 40 -1.07 0.06 33.12
N ASP A 41 0.14 -0.27 33.57
CA ASP A 41 0.98 0.60 34.39
C ASP A 41 1.41 1.88 33.66
N LEU A 42 1.50 1.80 32.32
CA LEU A 42 1.96 2.89 31.47
C LEU A 42 0.80 3.60 30.74
N LYS A 43 -0.42 3.05 30.83
CA LYS A 43 -1.55 3.46 29.98
C LYS A 43 -1.15 3.59 28.51
N ALA A 44 -0.39 2.59 28.03
CA ALA A 44 0.20 2.58 26.71
C ALA A 44 0.02 1.22 26.04
N CYS A 45 -0.03 1.23 24.70
CA CYS A 45 -0.08 0.02 23.89
C CYS A 45 1.17 -0.06 23.01
N SER A 46 1.79 -1.23 22.97
CA SER A 46 2.81 -1.54 21.96
C SER A 46 2.13 -1.94 20.66
N SER A 47 2.73 -1.55 19.54
CA SER A 47 2.19 -1.80 18.21
C SER A 47 3.26 -2.30 17.25
N ILE A 48 2.83 -3.09 16.27
CA ILE A 48 3.64 -3.45 15.10
C ILE A 48 3.19 -2.64 13.89
N ALA A 49 4.12 -2.13 13.10
CA ALA A 49 3.80 -1.49 11.83
C ALA A 49 3.45 -2.58 10.79
N ARG A 50 2.23 -2.55 10.29
CA ARG A 50 1.70 -3.46 9.28
C ARG A 50 1.38 -2.69 7.98
N PRO A 51 2.19 -2.83 6.93
CA PRO A 51 1.88 -2.30 5.61
C PRO A 51 0.67 -3.02 5.02
N LEU A 52 -0.29 -2.27 4.47
CA LEU A 52 -1.46 -2.83 3.78
C LEU A 52 -1.32 -2.80 2.24
N GLY A 53 -0.37 -2.03 1.72
CA GLY A 53 -0.09 -1.91 0.28
C GLY A 53 -0.07 -0.46 -0.20
N ILE A 54 0.04 -0.30 -1.53
CA ILE A 54 -0.03 1.00 -2.21
C ILE A 54 -1.39 1.13 -2.89
N TYR A 55 -2.07 2.25 -2.66
CA TYR A 55 -3.40 2.53 -3.17
C TYR A 55 -3.38 3.69 -4.19
N PRO A 56 -4.30 3.71 -5.17
CA PRO A 56 -4.33 4.74 -6.21
C PRO A 56 -4.74 6.13 -5.69
N SER A 57 -5.31 6.22 -4.48
CA SER A 57 -5.71 7.49 -3.87
C SER A 57 -5.57 7.46 -2.35
N GLN A 58 -5.41 8.64 -1.76
CA GLN A 58 -5.34 8.79 -0.30
C GLN A 58 -6.61 8.27 0.38
N GLY A 59 -7.79 8.52 -0.22
CA GLY A 59 -9.07 8.04 0.30
C GLY A 59 -9.16 6.51 0.32
N ALA A 60 -8.65 5.85 -0.72
CA ALA A 60 -8.59 4.38 -0.76
C ALA A 60 -7.63 3.81 0.29
N ALA A 61 -6.47 4.42 0.48
CA ALA A 61 -5.52 4.05 1.54
C ALA A 61 -6.15 4.21 2.95
N ILE A 62 -6.82 5.33 3.21
CA ILE A 62 -7.49 5.59 4.50
C ILE A 62 -8.61 4.56 4.72
N LEU A 63 -9.42 4.27 3.70
CA LEU A 63 -10.51 3.30 3.81
C LEU A 63 -9.99 1.90 4.12
N ALA A 64 -8.86 1.51 3.52
CA ALA A 64 -8.20 0.24 3.83
C ALA A 64 -7.71 0.19 5.28
N CYS A 65 -7.02 1.23 5.76
CA CYS A 65 -6.60 1.34 7.17
C CYS A 65 -7.79 1.23 8.12
N LYS A 66 -8.87 1.97 7.87
CA LYS A 66 -10.08 1.94 8.72
C LYS A 66 -10.77 0.58 8.69
N SER A 67 -10.86 -0.05 7.52
CA SER A 67 -11.42 -1.39 7.38
C SER A 67 -10.62 -2.42 8.17
N PHE A 68 -9.29 -2.33 8.13
CA PHE A 68 -8.42 -3.18 8.93
C PHE A 68 -8.62 -2.93 10.43
N ILE A 69 -8.60 -1.67 10.89
CA ILE A 69 -8.81 -1.33 12.30
C ILE A 69 -10.16 -1.87 12.80
N ASN A 70 -11.22 -1.74 12.01
CA ASN A 70 -12.53 -2.26 12.35
C ASN A 70 -12.57 -3.79 12.51
N SER A 71 -11.61 -4.52 11.93
CA SER A 71 -11.49 -5.99 12.05
C SER A 71 -10.71 -6.45 13.30
N ILE A 72 -10.03 -5.54 14.00
CA ILE A 72 -9.31 -5.84 15.26
C ILE A 72 -10.33 -6.15 16.37
N SER A 73 -9.91 -6.77 17.48
CA SER A 73 -10.77 -6.95 18.67
C SER A 73 -11.10 -5.59 19.31
N ASP A 74 -12.35 -5.40 19.78
CA ASP A 74 -12.86 -4.11 20.28
C ASP A 74 -11.99 -3.46 21.37
N GLY A 75 -11.44 -4.25 22.30
CA GLY A 75 -10.57 -3.74 23.37
C GLY A 75 -9.20 -3.23 22.91
N LEU A 76 -8.79 -3.54 21.68
CA LEU A 76 -7.54 -3.06 21.10
C LEU A 76 -7.77 -1.99 20.02
N LYS A 77 -8.97 -1.89 19.46
CA LYS A 77 -9.29 -0.91 18.39
C LYS A 77 -8.98 0.53 18.78
N GLU A 78 -9.23 0.91 20.02
CA GLU A 78 -8.99 2.29 20.51
C GLU A 78 -7.50 2.67 20.52
N TRP A 79 -6.61 1.67 20.53
CA TRP A 79 -5.16 1.84 20.52
C TRP A 79 -4.54 1.72 19.13
N ALA A 80 -5.34 1.36 18.12
CA ALA A 80 -4.84 1.26 16.76
C ALA A 80 -4.69 2.65 16.11
N ALA A 81 -3.57 2.85 15.42
CA ALA A 81 -3.30 4.06 14.65
C ALA A 81 -2.99 3.71 13.19
N TYR A 82 -3.03 4.70 12.30
CA TYR A 82 -2.63 4.50 10.91
C TYR A 82 -1.87 5.71 10.36
N SER A 83 -1.08 5.46 9.33
CA SER A 83 -0.39 6.48 8.55
C SER A 83 -0.60 6.23 7.06
N VAL A 84 -0.81 7.30 6.31
CA VAL A 84 -0.89 7.27 4.86
C VAL A 84 0.12 8.25 4.31
N THR A 85 1.05 7.75 3.51
CA THR A 85 2.14 8.55 2.92
C THR A 85 2.18 8.39 1.42
N HIS A 86 2.72 9.38 0.71
CA HIS A 86 2.88 9.28 -0.74
C HIS A 86 3.98 8.26 -1.07
N ALA A 87 3.67 7.29 -1.92
CA ALA A 87 4.62 6.40 -2.56
C ALA A 87 5.05 7.07 -3.88
N GLY A 88 6.33 7.43 -3.97
CA GLY A 88 6.95 8.04 -5.15
C GLY A 88 7.79 7.05 -5.94
#